data_AF-A0A7Y1XCF5-F1
#
_entry.id   AF-A0A7Y1XCF5-F1
#
_cell.length_a   1.000
_cell.length_b   1.000
_cell.length_c   1.000
_cell.angle_alpha   90.00
_cell.angle_beta   90.00
_cell.angle_gamma   90.00
#
_symmetry.space_group_name_H-M   'P 1'
#
loop_
_entity.id
_entity.type
_entity.pdbx_description
1 polymer ?
#
loop_
_entity_poly.entity_id
_entity_poly.type
_entity_poly.pdbx_seq_one_letter_code
_entity_poly.pdbx_strand_id
1 'polypeptide(L)'
;GITFQTQISDKVLFNGKVGVPFGSASQTVIAGDAQIDLLLNDNGTLRAKVFNRENSIRNFGEEIGYTQGLGLSYNVEFDTFKELLQIIFSGKNRKPPIQKEVPEAIEKDSIQYLPEYISMKKKSNEQN
;
A
#
# COMPACT_ATOMS: atom_id res chain seq x y z
N GLY A 1 13.16 25.02 -11.61
CA GLY A 1 13.38 23.61 -11.96
C GLY A 1 12.13 23.06 -12.61
N ILE A 2 12.28 22.08 -13.49
CA ILE A 2 11.18 21.41 -14.20
C ILE A 2 11.06 20.00 -13.60
N THR A 3 9.84 19.57 -13.30
CA THR A 3 9.55 18.20 -12.84
C THR A 3 8.76 17.47 -13.91
N PHE A 4 9.05 16.19 -14.12
CA PHE A 4 8.37 15.33 -15.06
C PHE A 4 8.05 14.00 -14.39
N GLN A 5 6.84 13.51 -14.65
CA GLN A 5 6.32 12.25 -14.14
C GLN A 5 5.72 11.48 -15.31
N THR A 6 6.18 10.26 -15.52
CA THR A 6 5.75 9.39 -16.61
C THR A 6 5.39 8.03 -16.05
N GLN A 7 4.14 7.61 -16.26
CA GLN A 7 3.74 6.23 -16.03
C GLN A 7 4.09 5.42 -17.27
N ILE A 8 5.05 4.51 -17.15
CA ILE A 8 5.50 3.65 -18.25
C ILE A 8 4.54 2.48 -18.42
N SER A 9 3.97 2.00 -17.31
CA SER A 9 2.99 0.92 -17.26
C SER A 9 2.22 0.99 -15.93
N ASP A 10 1.17 0.20 -15.75
CA ASP A 10 0.40 0.10 -14.50
C ASP A 10 1.28 -0.21 -13.28
N LYS A 11 2.44 -0.82 -13.51
CA LYS A 11 3.39 -1.25 -12.47
C LYS A 11 4.66 -0.40 -12.39
N VAL A 12 4.88 0.55 -13.31
CA VAL A 12 6.15 1.28 -13.40
C VAL A 12 5.91 2.77 -13.53
N LEU A 13 6.39 3.51 -12.53
CA LEU A 13 6.33 4.97 -12.49
C LEU A 13 7.74 5.56 -12.49
N PHE A 14 7.99 6.48 -13.42
CA PHE A 14 9.22 7.25 -13.51
C PHE A 14 8.96 8.70 -13.09
N ASN A 15 9.80 9.23 -12.21
CA ASN A 15 9.76 10.62 -11.77
C ASN A 15 11.15 11.22 -11.95
N GLY A 16 11.23 12.43 -12.49
CA GLY A 16 12.46 13.18 -12.55
C GLY A 16 12.24 14.66 -12.32
N LYS A 17 13.29 15.32 -11.83
CA LYS A 17 13.31 16.75 -11.57
C LYS A 17 14.64 17.30 -12.05
N VAL A 18 14.61 18.42 -12.77
CA VAL A 18 15.82 19.08 -13.29
C VAL A 18 15.84 20.51 -12.79
N GLY A 19 16.95 20.90 -12.18
CA GLY A 19 17.25 22.24 -11.72
C GLY A 19 17.57 23.20 -12.86
N VAL A 20 17.57 24.50 -12.55
CA VAL A 20 18.09 25.50 -13.50
C VAL A 20 19.63 25.48 -13.45
N PRO A 21 20.32 25.69 -14.58
CA PRO A 21 21.77 25.71 -14.60
C PRO A 21 22.31 26.85 -13.74
N PHE A 22 23.35 26.57 -12.95
CA PHE A 22 24.09 27.58 -12.20
C PHE A 22 25.59 27.36 -12.42
N GLY A 23 26.33 28.44 -12.70
CA GLY A 23 27.77 28.40 -12.97
C GLY A 23 28.27 29.56 -13.84
N SER A 24 29.53 29.95 -13.67
CA SER A 24 30.22 30.89 -14.58
C SER A 24 30.43 30.25 -15.96
N ALA A 25 30.61 31.06 -17.00
CA ALA A 25 30.59 30.70 -18.43
C ALA A 25 31.41 29.46 -18.87
N SER A 26 32.30 28.93 -18.03
CA SER A 26 33.17 27.79 -18.34
C SER A 26 32.72 26.45 -17.74
N GLN A 27 31.78 26.39 -16.79
CA GLN A 27 31.26 25.15 -16.20
C GLN A 27 29.76 25.28 -15.89
N THR A 28 28.92 24.67 -16.73
CA THR A 28 27.48 24.53 -16.47
C THR A 28 27.22 23.15 -15.90
N VAL A 29 26.76 23.06 -14.65
CA VAL A 29 26.30 21.80 -14.05
C VAL A 29 24.77 21.78 -14.06
N ILE A 30 24.20 20.67 -14.50
CA ILE A 30 22.76 20.43 -14.46
C ILE A 30 22.47 19.61 -13.20
N ALA A 31 21.72 20.23 -12.30
CA ALA A 31 21.14 19.66 -11.09
C ALA A 31 19.94 18.75 -11.44
N GLY A 32 19.80 17.57 -10.84
CA GLY A 32 18.62 16.73 -11.12
C GLY A 32 18.43 15.48 -10.26
N ASP A 33 17.16 15.09 -10.10
CA ASP A 33 16.74 13.87 -9.40
C ASP A 33 16.11 12.90 -10.40
N ALA A 34 16.32 11.60 -10.21
CA ALA A 34 15.66 10.52 -10.92
C ALA A 34 15.13 9.46 -9.94
N GLN A 35 13.91 8.99 -10.13
CA GLN A 35 13.28 7.97 -9.30
C GLN A 35 12.43 7.03 -10.14
N ILE A 36 12.56 5.73 -9.88
CA ILE A 36 11.75 4.67 -10.48
C ILE A 36 11.03 3.93 -9.35
N ASP A 37 9.71 3.84 -9.44
CA ASP A 37 8.87 3.05 -8.54
C ASP A 37 8.25 1.87 -9.31
N LEU A 38 8.41 0.66 -8.76
CA LEU A 38 7.93 -0.60 -9.33
C LEU A 38 6.92 -1.24 -8.38
N LEU A 39 5.71 -1.55 -8.85
CA LEU A 39 4.76 -2.39 -8.12
C LEU A 39 5.18 -3.86 -8.25
N LEU A 40 5.46 -4.49 -7.11
CA LEU A 40 5.89 -5.88 -7.06
C LEU A 40 4.70 -6.85 -6.91
N ASN A 41 3.52 -6.34 -6.59
CA ASN A 41 2.27 -7.11 -6.51
C ASN A 41 1.07 -6.31 -7.04
N ASP A 42 0.01 -7.02 -7.40
CA ASP A 42 -1.15 -6.43 -8.09
C ASP A 42 -2.01 -5.54 -7.20
N ASN A 43 -2.03 -5.83 -5.90
CA ASN A 43 -2.67 -5.02 -4.86
C ASN A 43 -1.85 -3.76 -4.48
N GLY A 44 -0.66 -3.56 -5.04
CA GLY A 44 0.16 -2.36 -4.88
C GLY A 44 0.72 -2.13 -3.48
N THR A 45 0.61 -3.14 -2.59
CA THR A 45 1.11 -3.08 -1.23
C THR A 45 2.61 -3.25 -1.16
N LEU A 46 3.23 -3.98 -2.08
CA LEU A 46 4.68 -4.19 -2.15
C LEU A 46 5.26 -3.41 -3.34
N ARG A 47 6.25 -2.55 -3.06
CA ARG A 47 6.90 -1.73 -4.08
C ARG A 47 8.42 -1.76 -3.94
N ALA A 48 9.12 -1.71 -5.07
CA ALA A 48 10.54 -1.39 -5.13
C ALA A 48 10.72 0.04 -5.61
N LYS A 49 11.70 0.73 -5.03
CA LYS A 49 12.08 2.09 -5.39
C LYS A 49 13.57 2.10 -5.69
N VAL A 50 13.96 2.72 -6.80
CA VAL A 50 15.35 3.04 -7.11
C VAL A 50 15.43 4.54 -7.36
N PHE A 51 16.42 5.21 -6.79
CA PHE A 51 16.54 6.66 -6.93
C PHE A 51 17.99 7.12 -6.97
N ASN A 52 18.18 8.23 -7.67
CA ASN A 52 19.33 9.10 -7.62
C ASN A 52 18.79 10.50 -7.29
N ARG A 53 19.22 11.09 -6.19
CA ARG A 53 18.78 12.42 -5.74
C ARG A 53 19.98 13.30 -5.51
N GLU A 54 19.93 14.53 -5.99
CA GLU A 54 20.95 15.53 -5.72
C GLU A 54 20.93 15.92 -4.23
N ASN A 55 22.10 16.12 -3.66
CA ASN A 55 22.25 16.55 -2.28
C ASN A 55 22.05 18.08 -2.20
N SER A 56 21.05 18.52 -1.43
CA SER A 56 20.79 19.95 -1.21
C SER A 56 21.74 20.51 -0.15
N ILE A 57 22.95 20.90 -0.57
CA ILE A 57 23.91 21.56 0.33
C ILE A 57 23.48 23.03 0.56
N ARG A 58 23.33 23.40 1.83
CA ARG A 58 23.08 24.79 2.27
C ARG A 58 24.36 25.53 2.68
N ASN A 59 25.53 24.90 2.57
CA ASN A 59 26.82 25.46 2.94
C ASN A 59 27.66 25.78 1.69
N PHE A 60 28.01 27.05 1.52
CA PHE A 60 28.89 27.49 0.43
C PHE A 60 30.27 26.84 0.59
N GLY A 61 30.61 25.86 -0.26
CA GLY A 61 31.95 25.26 -0.31
C GLY A 61 32.02 23.73 -0.38
N GLU A 62 30.90 23.01 -0.24
CA GLU A 62 30.86 21.54 -0.39
C GLU A 62 30.38 21.11 -1.80
N GLU A 63 30.92 20.00 -2.28
CA GLU A 63 30.78 19.47 -3.64
C GLU A 63 29.33 19.03 -3.95
N ILE A 64 28.84 19.30 -5.17
CA ILE A 64 27.50 18.91 -5.64
C ILE A 64 27.43 17.38 -5.68
N GLY A 65 26.92 16.77 -4.61
CA GLY A 65 26.88 15.32 -4.44
C GLY A 65 25.55 14.70 -4.86
N TYR A 66 25.56 13.40 -5.17
CA TYR A 66 24.35 12.62 -5.45
C TYR A 66 24.20 11.46 -4.47
N THR A 67 23.00 11.28 -3.94
CA THR A 67 22.61 10.11 -3.15
C THR A 67 21.88 9.12 -4.03
N GLN A 68 22.45 7.92 -4.19
CA GLN A 68 21.84 6.82 -4.93
C GLN A 68 21.38 5.74 -3.96
N GLY A 69 20.23 5.15 -4.22
CA GLY A 69 19.69 4.13 -3.35
C GLY A 69 18.62 3.28 -4.01
N LEU A 70 18.41 2.12 -3.40
CA LEU A 70 17.29 1.24 -3.67
C LEU A 70 16.56 0.97 -2.36
N GLY A 71 15.26 0.72 -2.43
CA GLY A 71 14.42 0.46 -1.27
C GLY A 71 13.24 -0.43 -1.62
N LEU A 72 12.73 -1.14 -0.61
CA LEU A 72 11.49 -1.89 -0.67
C LEU A 72 10.51 -1.29 0.34
N SER A 73 9.25 -1.19 -0.03
CA SER A 73 8.19 -0.75 0.86
C SER A 73 7.02 -1.73 0.83
N TYR A 74 6.50 -2.10 2.00
CA TYR A 74 5.33 -2.95 2.14
C TYR A 74 4.27 -2.26 3.00
N ASN A 75 3.09 -2.04 2.44
CA ASN A 75 1.96 -1.38 3.10
C ASN A 75 0.92 -2.42 3.53
N VAL A 76 0.50 -2.37 4.79
CA VAL A 76 -0.47 -3.29 5.38
C VAL A 76 -1.56 -2.51 6.08
N GLU A 77 -2.81 -2.86 5.83
CA GLU A 77 -3.97 -2.39 6.60
C GLU A 77 -4.28 -3.40 7.71
N PHE A 78 -4.49 -2.89 8.93
CA PHE A 78 -4.78 -3.70 10.12
C PHE A 78 -5.75 -2.93 11.03
N ASP A 79 -6.61 -3.66 11.73
CA ASP A 79 -7.58 -3.06 12.66
C ASP A 79 -7.09 -3.13 14.12
N THR A 80 -6.21 -4.09 14.44
CA THR A 80 -5.70 -4.30 15.80
C THR A 80 -4.18 -4.53 15.85
N PHE A 81 -3.56 -4.17 16.98
CA PHE A 81 -2.12 -4.40 17.18
C PHE A 81 -1.74 -5.89 17.09
N LYS A 82 -2.63 -6.79 17.53
CA LYS A 82 -2.45 -8.25 17.41
C LYS A 82 -2.34 -8.68 15.95
N GLU A 83 -3.18 -8.12 15.07
CA GLU A 83 -3.15 -8.41 13.64
C GLU A 83 -1.85 -7.93 12.99
N LEU A 84 -1.37 -6.73 13.33
CA LEU A 84 -0.08 -6.22 12.84
C LEU A 84 1.07 -7.18 13.19
N LEU A 85 1.17 -7.60 14.46
CA LEU A 85 2.19 -8.57 14.88
C LEU A 85 2.05 -9.89 14.13
N GLN A 86 0.82 -10.39 13.94
CA GLN A 86 0.59 -11.61 13.19
C GLN A 86 1.03 -11.47 11.72
N ILE A 87 0.77 -10.33 11.08
CA ILE A 87 1.18 -10.08 9.70
C ILE A 87 2.71 -10.04 9.59
N ILE A 88 3.37 -9.33 10.51
CA ILE A 88 4.84 -9.22 10.54
C ILE A 88 5.48 -10.59 10.77
N PHE A 89 5.03 -11.35 11.77
CA PHE A 89 5.68 -12.61 12.15
C PHE A 89 5.23 -13.83 11.34
N SER A 90 3.99 -13.84 10.83
CA SER A 90 3.45 -14.97 10.06
C SER A 90 3.51 -14.75 8.55
N GLY A 91 3.78 -13.53 8.08
CA GLY A 91 3.80 -13.17 6.66
C GLY A 91 2.46 -13.35 5.94
N LYS A 92 1.36 -13.47 6.69
CA LYS A 92 0.03 -13.80 6.16
C LYS A 92 -0.96 -12.67 6.47
N ASN A 93 -1.25 -11.86 5.45
CA ASN A 93 -2.35 -10.90 5.48
C ASN A 93 -3.68 -11.63 5.30
N ARG A 94 -4.13 -12.35 6.31
CA ARG A 94 -5.48 -12.92 6.33
C ARG A 94 -6.41 -11.88 6.93
N LYS A 95 -7.00 -11.02 6.10
CA LYS A 95 -8.18 -10.26 6.52
C LYS A 95 -9.28 -11.29 6.82
N PRO A 96 -9.77 -11.44 8.06
CA PRO A 96 -11.03 -12.14 8.26
C PRO A 96 -12.11 -11.38 7.48
N PRO A 97 -13.06 -12.06 6.81
CA PRO A 97 -14.16 -11.37 6.18
C PRO A 97 -14.86 -10.55 7.26
N ILE A 98 -14.94 -9.24 7.04
CA ILE A 98 -15.69 -8.32 7.89
C ILE A 98 -17.11 -8.84 7.94
N GLN A 99 -17.49 -9.47 9.06
CA GLN A 99 -18.88 -9.78 9.34
C GLN A 99 -19.55 -8.41 9.47
N LYS A 100 -20.33 -8.03 8.46
CA LYS A 100 -21.26 -6.92 8.59
C LYS A 100 -22.17 -7.31 9.75
N GLU A 101 -22.01 -6.67 10.91
CA GLU A 101 -22.97 -6.77 11.99
C GLU A 101 -24.30 -6.27 11.42
N VAL A 102 -25.17 -7.23 11.07
CA VAL A 102 -26.58 -6.95 10.79
C VAL A 102 -27.15 -6.51 12.14
N PRO A 103 -27.82 -5.35 12.23
CA PRO A 103 -28.38 -4.86 13.48
C PRO A 103 -29.26 -5.93 14.13
N GLU A 104 -28.95 -6.23 15.37
CA GLU A 104 -29.67 -7.14 16.25
C GLU A 104 -31.02 -6.51 16.64
N ALA A 105 -32.01 -6.55 15.74
CA ALA A 105 -33.40 -6.22 16.04
C ALA A 105 -34.36 -6.71 14.94
N ILE A 106 -34.70 -8.01 14.97
CA ILE A 106 -36.01 -8.45 14.45
C ILE A 106 -36.69 -9.19 15.58
N GLU A 107 -37.88 -8.68 15.92
CA GLU A 107 -38.65 -8.87 17.14
C GLU A 107 -39.05 -10.33 17.39
N LYS A 108 -39.05 -10.68 18.68
CA LYS A 108 -39.53 -11.95 19.26
C LYS A 108 -41.03 -12.23 19.03
N ASP A 109 -41.77 -11.35 18.38
CA ASP A 109 -43.24 -11.44 18.25
C ASP A 109 -43.73 -12.15 16.97
N SER A 110 -42.82 -12.48 16.04
CA SER A 110 -43.20 -13.10 14.75
C SER A 110 -43.37 -14.62 14.79
N ILE A 111 -42.93 -15.29 15.88
CA ILE A 111 -43.06 -16.76 16.03
C ILE A 111 -44.46 -17.17 16.49
N GLN A 112 -45.28 -16.23 16.98
CA GLN A 112 -46.60 -16.53 17.55
C GLN A 112 -47.69 -16.85 16.50
N TYR A 113 -47.42 -16.65 15.20
CA TYR A 113 -48.39 -16.81 14.10
C TYR A 113 -48.06 -17.95 13.12
N LEU A 114 -47.12 -18.84 13.47
CA LEU A 114 -46.77 -19.95 12.58
C LEU A 114 -47.79 -21.10 12.70
N PRO A 115 -48.43 -21.52 11.60
CA PRO A 115 -49.41 -22.61 11.65
C PRO A 115 -48.73 -23.95 11.93
N GLU A 116 -49.39 -24.79 12.74
CA GLU A 116 -48.88 -26.02 13.35
C GLU A 116 -48.44 -27.11 12.35
N TYR A 117 -48.74 -26.95 11.06
CA TYR A 117 -48.30 -27.87 10.00
C TYR A 117 -46.85 -27.64 9.55
N ILE A 118 -46.20 -26.53 9.91
CA ILE A 118 -44.80 -26.26 9.57
C ILE A 118 -43.89 -26.95 10.60
N SER A 119 -43.82 -28.27 10.55
CA SER A 119 -42.79 -29.04 11.26
C SER A 119 -41.55 -29.18 10.37
N MET A 120 -40.48 -28.45 10.69
CA MET A 120 -39.17 -28.71 10.08
C MET A 120 -38.64 -30.04 10.62
N LYS A 121 -38.71 -31.07 9.78
CA LYS A 121 -38.18 -32.41 10.06
C LYS A 121 -36.68 -32.30 10.36
N LYS A 122 -36.30 -32.37 11.64
CA LYS A 122 -34.92 -32.53 12.09
C LYS A 122 -34.39 -33.85 11.50
N LYS A 123 -33.46 -33.79 10.54
CA LYS A 123 -32.68 -34.95 10.13
C LYS A 123 -31.78 -35.34 11.30
N SER A 124 -32.11 -36.46 11.95
CA SER A 124 -31.17 -37.24 12.74
C SER A 124 -30.10 -37.80 11.80
N ASN A 125 -28.83 -37.45 12.03
CA ASN A 125 -27.72 -38.28 11.61
C ASN A 125 -27.27 -39.04 12.85
N GLU A 126 -27.72 -40.27 12.94
CA GLU A 126 -27.24 -41.32 13.83
C GLU A 126 -26.96 -42.50 12.91
N GLN A 127 -25.71 -42.96 12.89
CA GLN A 127 -25.08 -44.21 12.41
C GLN A 127 -23.60 -43.83 12.15
N ASN A 128 -22.56 -44.42 12.73
CA ASN A 128 -22.37 -45.63 13.53
C ASN A 128 -21.03 -45.45 14.27
#